data_AF-A0A099SFU6-F1
#
_entry.id   AF-A0A099SFU6-F1
#
_cell.length_a   1.000
_cell.length_b   1.000
_cell.length_c   1.000
_cell.angle_alpha   90.00
_cell.angle_beta   90.00
_cell.angle_gamma   90.00
#
_symmetry.space_group_name_H-M   'P 1'
#
loop_
_entity.id
_entity.type
_entity.pdbx_description
1 polymer ?
#
loop_
_entity_poly.entity_id
_entity_poly.type
_entity_poly.pdbx_seq_one_letter_code
_entity_poly.pdbx_strand_id
1 'polypeptide(L)'
;MKKTFIAIITIFLAFITISIYGSEFKTSFMQKRIADKLIRFHVIANSDLNYDQKLKLKVRNEVLKYMTPKLKNSKSIDESRKIITENDNEIRKISERVIKESGYKYTLNTTLSHENFPVKTYGSITLPAGNYEAYRIIIGEGKGQNWWCIMFPPLCFVDITKGNIAQKETEKEMKAVFTDEEYKSVDNTVKNNDTDKSKRNKENSKDENKIVVKFKLFELIKEVFNI
;
A
#
# COMPACT_ATOMS: atom_id res chain seq x y z
N MET A 1 -27.34 -34.90 -28.58
CA MET A 1 -27.94 -33.73 -27.93
C MET A 1 -27.64 -33.66 -26.43
N LYS A 2 -28.03 -34.64 -25.58
CA LYS A 2 -27.72 -34.59 -24.13
C LYS A 2 -26.21 -34.61 -23.80
N LYS A 3 -25.42 -35.47 -24.45
CA LYS A 3 -23.96 -35.55 -24.22
C LYS A 3 -23.19 -34.30 -24.67
N THR A 4 -23.59 -33.70 -25.79
CA THR A 4 -23.03 -32.44 -26.29
C THR A 4 -23.40 -31.26 -25.41
N PHE A 5 -24.62 -31.22 -24.87
CA PHE A 5 -25.07 -30.20 -23.91
C PHE A 5 -24.31 -30.29 -22.58
N ILE A 6 -24.08 -31.50 -22.05
CA ILE A 6 -23.26 -31.72 -20.84
C ILE A 6 -21.82 -31.24 -21.05
N ALA A 7 -21.20 -31.55 -22.20
CA ALA A 7 -19.84 -31.10 -22.50
C ALA A 7 -19.72 -29.57 -22.53
N ILE A 8 -20.68 -28.87 -23.13
CA ILE A 8 -20.71 -27.40 -23.18
C ILE A 8 -20.83 -26.79 -21.78
N ILE A 9 -21.71 -27.33 -20.92
CA ILE A 9 -21.85 -26.88 -19.53
C ILE A 9 -20.55 -27.08 -18.75
N THR A 10 -19.86 -28.20 -18.96
CA THR A 10 -18.61 -28.51 -18.25
C THR A 10 -17.49 -27.53 -18.66
N ILE A 11 -17.39 -27.20 -19.95
CA ILE A 11 -16.43 -26.20 -20.47
C ILE A 11 -16.78 -24.79 -19.95
N PHE A 12 -18.06 -24.43 -19.91
CA PHE A 12 -18.51 -23.15 -19.41
C PHE A 12 -18.22 -22.99 -17.91
N LEU A 13 -18.46 -24.04 -17.11
CA LEU A 13 -18.10 -24.07 -15.69
C LEU A 13 -16.59 -23.98 -15.49
N ALA A 14 -15.79 -24.69 -16.28
CA ALA A 14 -14.33 -24.57 -16.24
C ALA A 14 -13.86 -23.16 -16.62
N PHE A 15 -14.50 -22.49 -17.57
CA PHE A 15 -14.17 -21.12 -17.95
C PHE A 15 -14.51 -20.10 -16.85
N ILE A 16 -15.65 -20.27 -16.17
CA ILE A 16 -16.03 -19.45 -15.02
C ILE A 16 -15.02 -19.64 -13.88
N THR A 17 -14.67 -20.89 -13.55
CA THR A 17 -13.71 -21.14 -12.47
C THR A 17 -12.33 -20.56 -12.79
N ILE A 18 -11.82 -20.74 -14.02
CA ILE A 18 -10.55 -20.14 -14.45
C ILE A 18 -10.61 -18.61 -14.39
N SER A 19 -11.72 -17.99 -14.78
CA SER A 19 -11.88 -16.54 -14.74
C SER A 19 -11.87 -16.00 -13.31
N ILE A 20 -12.57 -16.67 -12.37
CA ILE A 20 -12.62 -16.26 -10.96
C ILE A 20 -11.25 -16.47 -10.30
N TYR A 21 -10.71 -17.69 -10.33
CA TYR A 21 -9.43 -18.01 -9.66
C TYR A 21 -8.24 -17.32 -10.33
N GLY A 22 -8.29 -17.09 -11.65
CA GLY A 22 -7.25 -16.37 -12.37
C GLY A 22 -7.13 -14.91 -11.94
N SER A 23 -8.26 -14.27 -11.58
CA SER A 23 -8.26 -12.88 -11.11
C SER A 23 -7.65 -12.73 -9.71
N GLU A 24 -7.97 -13.64 -8.80
CA GLU A 24 -7.39 -13.68 -7.45
C GLU A 24 -5.90 -14.00 -7.50
N PHE A 25 -5.50 -14.97 -8.34
CA PHE A 25 -4.09 -15.31 -8.53
C PHE A 25 -3.29 -14.13 -9.06
N LYS A 26 -3.82 -13.40 -10.05
CA LYS A 26 -3.15 -12.21 -10.60
C LYS A 26 -2.99 -11.12 -9.52
N THR A 27 -4.02 -10.86 -8.72
CA THR A 27 -3.96 -9.87 -7.64
C THR A 27 -2.96 -10.27 -6.56
N SER A 28 -2.98 -11.53 -6.13
CA SER A 28 -2.03 -12.07 -5.14
C SER A 28 -0.59 -12.01 -5.66
N PHE A 29 -0.37 -12.38 -6.92
CA PHE A 29 0.94 -12.31 -7.55
C PHE A 29 1.48 -10.87 -7.63
N MET A 30 0.63 -9.91 -8.03
CA MET A 30 1.00 -8.50 -8.03
C MET A 30 1.27 -7.97 -6.62
N GLN A 31 0.47 -8.35 -5.63
CA GLN A 31 0.71 -7.98 -4.23
C GLN A 31 2.08 -8.47 -3.75
N LYS A 32 2.43 -9.73 -4.03
CA LYS A 32 3.72 -10.30 -3.67
C LYS A 32 4.88 -9.56 -4.35
N ARG A 33 4.79 -9.33 -5.66
CA ARG A 33 5.80 -8.54 -6.40
C ARG A 33 6.00 -7.16 -5.81
N ILE A 34 4.93 -6.53 -5.32
CA ILE A 34 5.02 -5.24 -4.64
C ILE A 34 5.71 -5.37 -3.29
N ALA A 35 5.34 -6.38 -2.50
CA ALA A 35 5.91 -6.61 -1.19
C ALA A 35 7.41 -6.89 -1.23
N ASP A 36 7.86 -7.72 -2.19
CA ASP A 36 9.27 -8.13 -2.34
C ASP A 36 10.22 -6.96 -2.69
N LYS A 37 9.67 -5.79 -3.04
CA LYS A 37 10.42 -4.58 -3.42
C LYS A 37 10.44 -3.49 -2.36
N LEU A 38 9.80 -3.74 -1.22
CA LEU A 38 9.61 -2.75 -0.17
C LEU A 38 10.16 -3.23 1.16
N ILE A 39 10.79 -2.32 1.90
CA ILE A 39 10.94 -2.45 3.35
C ILE A 39 10.03 -1.42 3.99
N ARG A 40 9.02 -1.90 4.69
CA ARG A 40 8.07 -1.07 5.42
C ARG A 40 8.69 -0.63 6.73
N PHE A 41 8.16 0.44 7.31
CA PHE A 41 8.55 0.89 8.63
C PHE A 41 7.33 1.31 9.43
N HIS A 42 7.30 0.93 10.70
CA HIS A 42 6.33 1.48 11.62
C HIS A 42 6.80 1.57 13.06
N VAL A 43 6.31 2.61 13.73
CA VAL A 43 6.46 2.80 15.18
C VAL A 43 5.09 2.59 15.81
N ILE A 44 5.00 1.70 16.78
CA ILE A 44 3.78 1.32 17.48
C ILE A 44 3.85 1.93 18.88
N ALA A 45 2.80 2.69 19.23
CA ALA A 45 2.70 3.31 20.54
C ALA A 45 2.31 2.29 21.62
N ASN A 46 2.60 2.60 22.87
CA ASN A 46 2.20 1.77 24.00
C ASN A 46 0.65 1.66 24.10
N SER A 47 -0.07 2.77 23.98
CA SER A 47 -1.54 2.82 23.94
C SER A 47 -2.06 3.93 23.01
N ASP A 48 -3.39 4.05 22.88
CA ASP A 48 -4.05 5.11 22.10
C ASP A 48 -4.14 6.45 22.83
N LEU A 49 -3.63 6.54 24.06
CA LEU A 49 -3.64 7.78 24.84
C LEU A 49 -2.75 8.84 24.20
N ASN A 50 -3.17 10.10 24.29
CA ASN A 50 -2.53 11.22 23.60
C ASN A 50 -1.02 11.34 23.90
N TYR A 51 -0.61 11.04 25.14
CA TYR A 51 0.79 11.11 25.54
C TYR A 51 1.66 10.01 24.91
N ASP A 52 1.12 8.80 24.74
CA ASP A 52 1.79 7.69 24.05
C ASP A 52 1.89 7.94 22.55
N GLN A 53 0.84 8.53 21.97
CA GLN A 53 0.86 8.96 20.58
C GLN A 53 1.92 10.04 20.34
N LYS A 54 2.05 11.02 21.25
CA LYS A 54 3.12 12.03 21.21
C LYS A 54 4.51 11.41 21.37
N LEU A 55 4.68 10.47 22.31
CA LEU A 55 5.94 9.77 22.52
C LEU A 55 6.36 8.99 21.26
N LYS A 56 5.46 8.25 20.63
CA LYS A 56 5.69 7.57 19.34
C LYS A 56 6.23 8.54 18.28
N LEU A 57 5.62 9.72 18.13
CA LEU A 57 6.03 10.70 17.13
C LEU A 57 7.43 11.27 17.44
N LYS A 58 7.79 11.45 18.73
CA LYS A 58 9.14 11.85 19.14
C LYS A 58 10.18 10.78 18.81
N VAL A 59 9.93 9.52 19.20
CA VAL A 59 10.81 8.38 18.89
C VAL A 59 11.02 8.27 17.39
N ARG A 60 9.93 8.28 16.62
CA ARG A 60 9.97 8.31 15.15
C ARG A 60 10.88 9.41 14.62
N ASN A 61 10.70 10.65 15.06
CA ASN A 61 11.46 11.79 14.53
C ASN A 61 12.97 11.62 14.75
N GLU A 62 13.37 11.20 15.95
CA GLU A 62 14.80 11.01 16.28
C GLU A 62 15.41 9.83 15.53
N VAL A 63 14.67 8.74 15.36
CA VAL A 63 15.12 7.58 14.56
C VAL A 63 15.26 7.95 13.09
N LEU A 64 14.27 8.63 12.52
CA LEU A 64 14.34 9.09 11.13
C LEU A 64 15.51 10.04 10.94
N LYS A 65 15.72 11.01 11.84
CA LYS A 65 16.87 11.92 11.80
C LYS A 65 18.21 11.17 11.69
N TYR A 66 18.35 10.06 12.41
CA TYR A 66 19.56 9.23 12.38
C TYR A 66 19.68 8.34 11.13
N MET A 67 18.57 7.76 10.68
CA MET A 67 18.55 6.78 9.59
C MET A 67 18.50 7.39 8.19
N THR A 68 17.88 8.58 8.04
CA THR A 68 17.81 9.31 6.75
C THR A 68 19.16 9.40 6.03
N PRO A 69 20.24 9.94 6.63
CA PRO A 69 21.51 10.08 5.92
C PRO A 69 22.14 8.73 5.55
N LYS A 70 21.86 7.66 6.28
CA LYS A 70 22.40 6.31 6.02
C LYS A 70 21.68 5.65 4.85
N LEU A 71 20.35 5.77 4.81
CA LEU A 71 19.52 5.17 3.77
C LEU A 71 19.50 5.99 2.47
N LYS A 72 19.85 7.29 2.52
CA LYS A 72 19.87 8.18 1.35
C LYS A 72 20.69 7.65 0.17
N ASN A 73 21.77 6.93 0.45
CA ASN A 73 22.67 6.40 -0.58
C ASN A 73 22.36 4.95 -0.95
N SER A 74 21.39 4.32 -0.29
CA SER A 74 21.04 2.93 -0.56
C SER A 74 20.35 2.80 -1.92
N LYS A 75 20.83 1.87 -2.74
CA LYS A 75 20.36 1.64 -4.11
C LYS A 75 19.56 0.35 -4.27
N SER A 76 19.53 -0.50 -3.25
CA SER A 76 18.84 -1.79 -3.30
C SER A 76 18.19 -2.14 -1.97
N ILE A 77 17.21 -3.04 -2.05
CA ILE A 77 16.52 -3.56 -0.87
C ILE A 77 17.48 -4.29 0.07
N ASP A 78 18.44 -5.03 -0.47
CA ASP A 78 19.43 -5.79 0.32
C ASP A 78 20.40 -4.87 1.06
N GLU A 79 20.84 -3.79 0.40
CA GLU A 79 21.68 -2.78 1.03
C GLU A 79 20.92 -2.07 2.14
N SER A 80 19.66 -1.69 1.90
CA SER A 80 18.80 -1.10 2.94
C SER A 80 18.58 -2.05 4.11
N ARG A 81 18.31 -3.34 3.85
CA ARG A 81 18.18 -4.38 4.89
C ARG A 81 19.43 -4.49 5.75
N LYS A 82 20.60 -4.48 5.10
CA LYS A 82 21.89 -4.51 5.79
C LYS A 82 22.09 -3.27 6.66
N ILE A 83 21.87 -2.08 6.11
CA ILE A 83 21.97 -0.81 6.85
C ILE A 83 21.05 -0.82 8.08
N ILE A 84 19.79 -1.25 7.93
CA ILE A 84 18.84 -1.33 9.04
C ILE A 84 19.35 -2.28 10.12
N THR A 85 19.80 -3.47 9.73
CA THR A 85 20.27 -4.51 10.67
C THR A 85 21.52 -4.06 11.42
N GLU A 86 22.50 -3.48 10.73
CA GLU A 86 23.74 -2.97 11.34
C GLU A 86 23.49 -1.81 12.31
N ASN A 87 22.41 -1.05 12.10
CA ASN A 87 22.06 0.10 12.93
C ASN A 87 20.98 -0.19 13.98
N ASP A 88 20.46 -1.41 14.08
CA ASP A 88 19.37 -1.75 15.01
C ASP A 88 19.69 -1.41 16.46
N ASN A 89 20.92 -1.72 16.90
CA ASN A 89 21.37 -1.39 18.26
C ASN A 89 21.36 0.13 18.53
N GLU A 90 21.75 0.95 17.55
CA GLU A 90 21.75 2.41 17.70
C GLU A 90 20.32 2.98 17.65
N ILE A 91 19.46 2.43 16.79
CA ILE A 91 18.03 2.78 16.77
C ILE A 91 17.38 2.47 18.13
N ARG A 92 17.69 1.31 18.72
CA ARG A 92 17.20 0.92 20.05
C ARG A 92 17.66 1.91 21.12
N LYS A 93 18.95 2.24 21.17
CA LYS A 93 19.51 3.24 22.10
C LYS A 93 18.86 4.62 21.96
N ILE A 94 18.68 5.10 20.73
CA ILE A 94 18.03 6.40 20.47
C ILE A 94 16.59 6.38 21.01
N SER A 95 15.85 5.31 20.72
CA SER A 95 14.46 5.17 21.13
C SER A 95 14.32 5.06 22.65
N GLU A 96 15.15 4.25 23.32
CA GLU A 96 15.20 4.13 24.78
C GLU A 96 15.53 5.47 25.46
N ARG A 97 16.51 6.19 24.91
CA ARG A 97 16.88 7.52 25.40
C ARG A 97 15.69 8.48 25.34
N VAL A 98 14.98 8.54 24.21
CA VAL A 98 13.80 9.41 24.03
C VAL A 98 12.68 9.04 25.01
N ILE A 99 12.44 7.74 25.24
CA ILE A 99 11.45 7.24 26.20
C ILE A 99 11.80 7.71 27.61
N LYS A 100 13.07 7.54 28.01
CA LYS A 100 13.57 7.94 29.34
C LYS A 100 13.55 9.45 29.54
N GLU A 101 14.03 10.24 28.58
CA GLU A 101 14.00 11.71 28.60
C GLU A 101 12.57 12.25 28.64
N SER A 102 11.60 11.51 28.09
CA SER A 102 10.18 11.85 28.16
C SER A 102 9.50 11.43 29.46
N GLY A 103 10.24 10.85 30.43
CA GLY A 103 9.75 10.49 31.76
C GLY A 103 9.11 9.10 31.87
N TYR A 104 9.21 8.26 30.83
CA TYR A 104 8.60 6.93 30.81
C TYR A 104 9.62 5.82 31.11
N LYS A 105 9.11 4.68 31.58
CA LYS A 105 9.89 3.44 31.84
C LYS A 105 9.41 2.29 30.96
N TYR A 106 8.87 2.59 29.78
CA TYR A 106 8.38 1.57 28.86
C TYR A 106 9.52 0.71 28.33
N THR A 107 9.25 -0.58 28.15
CA THR A 107 10.09 -1.49 27.39
C THR A 107 10.12 -1.08 25.93
N LEU A 108 11.13 -1.54 25.20
CA LEU A 108 11.26 -1.30 23.78
C LEU A 108 11.62 -2.62 23.09
N ASN A 109 10.91 -2.92 22.00
CA ASN A 109 11.28 -4.03 21.12
C ASN A 109 11.45 -3.51 19.69
N THR A 110 12.53 -3.94 19.03
CA THR A 110 12.79 -3.66 17.61
C THR A 110 12.92 -4.97 16.85
N THR A 111 12.36 -5.03 15.64
CA THR A 111 12.44 -6.24 14.81
C THR A 111 12.37 -5.91 13.33
N LEU A 112 13.12 -6.66 12.53
CA LEU A 112 12.98 -6.71 11.08
C LEU A 112 12.38 -8.07 10.73
N SER A 113 11.10 -8.09 10.35
CA SER A 113 10.35 -9.32 10.12
C SER A 113 9.22 -9.11 9.11
N HIS A 114 8.57 -10.20 8.73
CA HIS A 114 7.43 -10.19 7.82
C HIS A 114 6.12 -10.04 8.59
N GLU A 115 5.30 -9.06 8.22
CA GLU A 115 4.08 -8.71 8.94
C GLU A 115 2.92 -8.38 8.01
N ASN A 116 1.71 -8.55 8.52
CA ASN A 116 0.50 -8.22 7.78
C ASN A 116 0.17 -6.73 7.90
N PHE A 117 0.05 -6.07 6.76
CA PHE A 117 -0.36 -4.69 6.64
C PHE A 117 -1.77 -4.60 6.09
N PRO A 118 -2.61 -3.69 6.61
CA PRO A 118 -3.82 -3.27 5.92
C PRO A 118 -3.48 -2.39 4.71
N VAL A 119 -4.49 -2.06 3.90
CA VAL A 119 -4.35 -1.08 2.81
C VAL A 119 -3.86 0.26 3.37
N LYS A 120 -2.84 0.86 2.73
CA LYS A 120 -2.27 2.15 3.16
C LYS A 120 -1.99 3.09 1.99
N THR A 121 -2.41 4.33 2.15
CA THR A 121 -2.18 5.41 1.18
C THR A 121 -1.05 6.32 1.63
N TYR A 122 -0.14 6.65 0.72
CA TYR A 122 0.99 7.55 0.90
C TYR A 122 0.98 8.55 -0.27
N GLY A 123 0.38 9.72 -0.08
CA GLY A 123 0.22 10.70 -1.16
C GLY A 123 -0.47 10.09 -2.38
N SER A 124 0.26 10.04 -3.50
CA SER A 124 -0.19 9.56 -4.81
C SER A 124 -0.20 8.04 -5.00
N ILE A 125 0.15 7.26 -3.97
CA ILE A 125 0.15 5.80 -4.05
C ILE A 125 -0.71 5.17 -2.96
N THR A 126 -1.31 4.02 -3.27
CA THR A 126 -2.03 3.16 -2.33
C THR A 126 -1.49 1.74 -2.43
N LEU A 127 -0.91 1.26 -1.34
CA LEU A 127 -0.41 -0.10 -1.24
C LEU A 127 -1.51 -1.04 -0.74
N PRO A 128 -1.67 -2.22 -1.37
CA PRO A 128 -2.69 -3.19 -0.98
C PRO A 128 -2.40 -3.79 0.40
N ALA A 129 -3.41 -4.43 0.99
CA ALA A 129 -3.20 -5.26 2.18
C ALA A 129 -2.37 -6.50 1.80
N GLY A 130 -1.59 -7.01 2.74
CA GLY A 130 -0.81 -8.23 2.55
C GLY A 130 0.39 -8.33 3.48
N ASN A 131 1.24 -9.32 3.24
CA ASN A 131 2.43 -9.56 4.04
C ASN A 131 3.63 -8.82 3.45
N TYR A 132 4.36 -8.08 4.27
CA TYR A 132 5.51 -7.26 3.87
C TYR A 132 6.65 -7.40 4.85
N GLU A 133 7.89 -7.31 4.37
CA GLU A 133 9.04 -7.08 5.24
C GLU A 133 8.94 -5.69 5.87
N ALA A 134 9.12 -5.62 7.19
CA ALA A 134 8.93 -4.41 7.97
C ALA A 134 9.94 -4.31 9.11
N TYR A 135 10.56 -3.14 9.22
CA TYR A 135 11.24 -2.75 10.45
C TYR A 135 10.23 -2.14 11.43
N ARG A 136 10.24 -2.61 12.67
CA ARG A 136 9.25 -2.25 13.70
C ARG A 136 9.93 -1.72 14.92
N ILE A 137 9.35 -0.67 15.50
CA ILE A 137 9.68 -0.18 16.83
C ILE A 137 8.40 -0.25 17.67
N ILE A 138 8.39 -1.11 18.68
CA ILE A 138 7.25 -1.36 19.56
C ILE A 138 7.56 -0.76 20.93
N ILE A 139 6.83 0.28 21.29
CA ILE A 139 6.97 0.97 22.57
C ILE A 139 6.01 0.32 23.58
N GLY A 140 6.53 -0.10 24.73
CA GLY A 140 5.75 -0.71 25.80
C GLY A 140 5.00 -1.95 25.34
N GLU A 141 3.70 -2.01 25.63
CA GLU A 141 2.83 -3.14 25.25
C GLU A 141 2.44 -3.15 23.76
N GLY A 142 2.71 -2.07 23.03
CA GLY A 142 2.43 -2.00 21.59
C GLY A 142 0.93 -2.06 21.23
N LYS A 143 0.03 -1.63 22.12
CA LYS A 143 -1.42 -1.66 21.90
C LYS A 143 -1.97 -0.41 21.22
N GLY A 144 -1.13 0.60 21.03
CA GLY A 144 -1.52 1.88 20.46
C GLY A 144 -1.46 1.92 18.94
N GLN A 145 -1.93 3.03 18.38
CA GLN A 145 -1.92 3.24 16.94
C GLN A 145 -0.51 3.16 16.34
N ASN A 146 -0.46 2.60 15.14
CA ASN A 146 0.73 2.55 14.30
C ASN A 146 1.01 3.90 13.62
N TRP A 147 2.27 4.31 13.53
CA TRP A 147 2.73 5.27 12.54
C TRP A 147 3.39 4.51 11.39
N TRP A 148 2.88 4.65 10.17
CA TRP A 148 3.27 3.84 9.02
C TRP A 148 4.15 4.59 8.04
N CYS A 149 5.08 3.86 7.40
CA CYS A 149 6.02 4.42 6.45
C CYS A 149 6.64 3.37 5.52
N ILE A 150 7.37 3.82 4.49
CA ILE A 150 8.15 2.98 3.57
C ILE A 150 9.62 3.43 3.68
N MET A 151 10.46 2.55 4.20
CA MET A 151 11.87 2.80 4.45
C MET A 151 12.75 2.48 3.24
N PHE A 152 12.36 1.48 2.45
CA PHE A 152 12.88 1.24 1.10
C PHE A 152 11.72 1.06 0.11
N PRO A 153 11.67 1.78 -1.03
CA PRO A 153 12.52 2.95 -1.32
C PRO A 153 12.30 4.05 -0.27
N PRO A 154 13.21 5.04 -0.15
CA PRO A 154 13.33 5.90 1.03
C PRO A 154 12.23 7.00 1.18
N LEU A 155 10.95 6.62 1.11
CA LEU A 155 9.81 7.54 1.16
C LEU A 155 9.54 8.12 2.55
N CYS A 156 10.09 7.54 3.62
CA CYS A 156 10.01 8.13 4.96
C CYS A 156 10.61 9.54 5.08
N PHE A 157 11.37 9.97 4.08
CA PHE A 157 12.06 11.25 4.07
C PHE A 157 11.39 12.27 3.16
N VAL A 158 10.36 11.85 2.41
CA VAL A 158 9.58 12.74 1.57
C VAL A 158 8.67 13.58 2.46
N ASP A 159 8.81 14.90 2.35
CA ASP A 159 7.99 15.84 3.10
C ASP A 159 6.61 15.97 2.46
N ILE A 160 5.66 15.17 2.96
CA ILE A 160 4.27 15.12 2.48
C ILE A 160 3.54 16.48 2.57
N THR A 161 4.06 17.47 3.31
CA THR A 161 3.45 18.81 3.38
C THR A 161 3.69 19.65 2.12
N LYS A 162 4.64 19.23 1.26
CA LYS A 162 5.01 19.95 0.03
C LYS A 162 4.14 19.62 -1.19
N GLY A 163 2.95 19.05 -0.98
CA GLY A 163 1.93 18.81 -2.02
C GLY A 163 2.50 18.16 -3.29
N ASN A 164 2.46 18.87 -4.41
CA ASN A 164 2.92 18.40 -5.72
C ASN A 164 4.41 17.98 -5.75
N ILE A 165 5.26 18.60 -4.93
CA ILE A 165 6.69 18.23 -4.86
C ILE A 165 6.82 16.84 -4.24
N ALA A 166 6.10 16.59 -3.14
CA ALA A 166 6.08 15.29 -2.47
C ALA A 166 5.56 14.17 -3.39
N GLN A 167 4.57 14.48 -4.24
CA GLN A 167 4.06 13.54 -5.24
C GLN A 167 5.13 13.16 -6.28
N LYS A 168 5.84 14.15 -6.84
CA LYS A 168 6.90 13.89 -7.84
C LYS A 168 8.07 13.10 -7.24
N GLU A 169 8.46 13.42 -6.00
CA GLU A 169 9.49 12.65 -5.29
C GLU A 169 9.03 11.21 -5.03
N THR A 170 7.79 11.02 -4.57
CA THR A 170 7.22 9.68 -4.36
C THR A 170 7.19 8.88 -5.65
N GLU A 171 6.73 9.47 -6.76
CA GLU A 171 6.73 8.84 -8.07
C GLU A 171 8.13 8.44 -8.52
N LYS A 172 9.11 9.33 -8.38
CA LYS A 172 10.51 9.09 -8.75
C LYS A 172 11.10 7.91 -7.98
N GLU A 173 10.99 7.92 -6.65
CA GLU A 173 11.56 6.87 -5.80
C GLU A 173 10.89 5.51 -6.06
N MET A 174 9.57 5.49 -6.30
CA MET A 174 8.86 4.26 -6.63
C MET A 174 9.24 3.75 -8.03
N LYS A 175 9.25 4.59 -9.06
CA LYS A 175 9.63 4.17 -10.42
C LYS A 175 11.09 3.72 -10.53
N ALA A 176 11.95 4.08 -9.57
CA ALA A 176 13.32 3.58 -9.51
C ALA A 176 13.39 2.07 -9.16
N VAL A 177 12.39 1.53 -8.47
CA VAL A 177 12.38 0.12 -8.03
C VAL A 177 11.25 -0.71 -8.66
N PHE A 178 10.17 -0.05 -9.09
CA PHE A 178 9.00 -0.66 -9.70
C PHE A 178 9.07 -0.62 -11.24
N THR A 179 8.57 -1.67 -11.87
CA THR A 179 8.19 -1.64 -13.29
C THR A 179 6.96 -0.76 -13.49
N ASP A 180 6.73 -0.29 -14.72
CA ASP A 180 5.57 0.54 -15.03
C ASP A 180 4.23 -0.12 -14.66
N GLU A 181 4.10 -1.43 -14.85
CA GLU A 181 2.89 -2.18 -14.49
C GLU A 181 2.67 -2.20 -12.97
N GLU A 182 3.72 -2.49 -12.20
CA GLU A 182 3.63 -2.50 -10.74
C GLU A 182 3.34 -1.10 -10.20
N TYR A 183 4.00 -0.06 -10.72
CA TYR A 183 3.73 1.33 -10.32
C TYR A 183 2.28 1.72 -10.62
N LYS A 184 1.78 1.45 -11.83
CA LYS A 184 0.38 1.72 -12.21
C LYS A 184 -0.63 1.01 -11.30
N SER A 185 -0.29 -0.16 -10.78
CA SER A 185 -1.19 -0.89 -9.88
C SER A 185 -1.36 -0.24 -8.50
N VAL A 186 -0.39 0.59 -8.08
CA VAL A 186 -0.40 1.30 -6.79
C VAL A 186 -0.66 2.80 -6.94
N ASP A 187 -0.52 3.37 -8.13
CA ASP A 187 -0.82 4.77 -8.43
C ASP A 187 -2.32 5.06 -8.25
N ASN A 188 -2.64 6.02 -7.39
CA ASN A 188 -4.02 6.42 -7.09
C ASN A 188 -4.42 7.75 -7.74
N THR A 189 -3.52 8.39 -8.49
CA THR A 189 -3.77 9.69 -9.13
C THR A 189 -4.76 9.58 -10.28
N VAL A 190 -4.72 8.45 -10.99
CA VAL A 190 -5.60 8.18 -12.14
C VAL A 190 -7.06 7.96 -11.70
N LYS A 191 -7.28 7.40 -10.50
CA LYS A 191 -8.63 7.08 -9.99
C LYS A 191 -9.44 8.32 -9.56
N ASN A 192 -8.79 9.45 -9.29
CA ASN A 192 -9.48 10.67 -8.84
C ASN A 192 -10.10 11.48 -9.99
N ASN A 193 -9.72 11.22 -11.25
CA ASN A 193 -10.22 11.96 -12.41
C ASN A 193 -11.62 11.51 -12.90
N ASP A 194 -12.10 10.33 -12.50
CA ASP A 194 -13.46 9.87 -12.83
C ASP A 194 -14.52 10.41 -11.84
N THR A 195 -14.12 10.73 -10.61
CA THR A 195 -15.02 11.32 -9.60
C THR A 195 -15.17 12.83 -9.71
N ASP A 196 -14.27 13.55 -10.40
CA ASP A 196 -14.36 15.01 -10.54
C ASP A 196 -15.20 15.45 -11.75
N LYS A 197 -15.41 14.57 -12.74
CA LYS A 197 -16.38 14.80 -13.83
C LYS A 197 -17.84 14.78 -13.36
N SER A 198 -18.13 14.13 -12.22
CA SER A 198 -19.50 14.06 -11.68
C SER A 198 -19.93 15.34 -10.95
N LYS A 199 -19.00 16.22 -10.50
CA LYS A 199 -19.34 17.44 -9.76
C LYS A 199 -19.42 18.70 -10.63
N ARG A 200 -18.85 18.68 -11.84
CA ARG A 200 -18.90 19.82 -12.77
C ARG A 200 -20.17 19.90 -13.63
N ASN A 201 -20.99 18.84 -13.65
CA ASN A 201 -22.23 18.79 -14.46
C ASN A 201 -23.51 19.14 -13.67
N LYS A 202 -23.39 19.74 -12.48
CA LYS A 202 -24.54 20.20 -11.68
C LYS A 202 -24.80 21.70 -11.75
N GLU A 203 -24.33 22.36 -12.81
CA GLU A 203 -24.71 23.73 -13.18
C GLU A 203 -24.77 23.79 -14.71
N ASN A 204 -25.83 23.22 -15.28
CA ASN A 204 -26.60 23.82 -16.37
C ASN A 204 -27.71 22.87 -16.78
N SER A 205 -28.92 23.36 -16.55
CA SER A 205 -30.19 22.70 -16.80
C SER A 205 -30.51 22.55 -18.28
N LYS A 206 -31.26 21.47 -18.58
CA LYS A 206 -32.17 21.24 -19.72
C LYS A 206 -31.50 20.93 -21.07
N ASP A 207 -31.45 19.63 -21.40
CA ASP A 207 -32.25 19.12 -22.52
C ASP A 207 -32.31 17.59 -22.53
N GLU A 208 -33.45 17.08 -23.00
CA GLU A 208 -33.80 15.67 -23.07
C GLU A 208 -32.87 14.92 -24.05
N ASN A 209 -32.28 13.80 -23.62
CA ASN A 209 -32.13 12.65 -24.52
C ASN A 209 -31.89 11.34 -23.76
N LYS A 210 -32.81 10.41 -23.98
CA LYS A 210 -32.88 9.08 -23.40
C LYS A 210 -31.89 8.16 -24.14
N ILE A 211 -30.71 7.93 -23.58
CA ILE A 211 -29.75 6.98 -24.14
C ILE A 211 -30.26 5.55 -23.87
N VAL A 212 -30.78 4.90 -24.91
CA VAL A 212 -31.11 3.47 -24.91
C VAL A 212 -29.84 2.69 -25.23
N VAL A 213 -29.27 2.03 -24.23
CA VAL A 213 -28.14 1.10 -24.42
C VAL A 213 -28.70 -0.20 -25.00
N LYS A 214 -28.68 -0.33 -26.34
CA LYS A 214 -28.94 -1.61 -27.02
C LYS A 214 -27.73 -2.53 -26.82
N PHE A 215 -27.85 -3.47 -25.90
CA PHE A 215 -26.86 -4.54 -25.71
C PHE A 215 -26.95 -5.54 -26.86
N LYS A 216 -25.98 -5.48 -27.79
CA LYS A 216 -25.72 -6.50 -28.84
C LYS A 216 -25.57 -7.94 -28.30
N LEU A 217 -25.42 -8.10 -26.99
CA LEU A 217 -25.36 -9.40 -26.33
C LEU A 217 -26.72 -10.13 -26.32
N PHE A 218 -27.83 -9.40 -26.35
CA PHE A 218 -29.17 -10.00 -26.27
C PHE A 218 -29.59 -10.68 -27.59
N GLU A 219 -29.13 -10.17 -28.74
CA GLU A 219 -29.39 -10.79 -30.05
C GLU A 219 -28.59 -12.09 -30.21
N LEU A 220 -27.36 -12.13 -29.70
CA LEU A 220 -26.50 -13.32 -29.72
C LEU A 220 -27.04 -14.46 -28.84
N ILE A 221 -27.74 -14.13 -27.75
CA ILE A 221 -28.38 -15.12 -26.87
C ILE A 221 -29.64 -15.72 -27.53
N LYS A 222 -30.39 -14.94 -28.33
CA LYS A 222 -31.57 -15.46 -29.04
C LYS A 222 -31.23 -16.49 -30.10
N GLU A 223 -30.17 -16.28 -30.88
CA GLU A 223 -29.73 -17.23 -31.90
C GLU A 223 -29.26 -18.57 -31.29
N VAL A 224 -28.69 -18.55 -30.09
CA VAL A 224 -28.19 -19.76 -29.42
C VAL A 224 -29.28 -20.54 -28.71
N PHE A 225 -30.34 -19.87 -28.21
CA PHE A 225 -31.39 -20.52 -27.41
C PHE A 225 -32.72 -20.75 -28.14
N ASN A 226 -32.85 -20.31 -29.40
CA ASN A 226 -34.04 -20.48 -30.24
C ASN A 226 -35.37 -20.16 -29.50
N ILE A 227 -35.44 -18.96 -28.91
CA ILE A 227 -36.65 -18.29 -28.40
C ILE A 227 -36.83 -16.96 -29.13
#